data_AF-A0A5P1FJ81-F1
#
_entry.id   AF-A0A5P1FJ81-F1
#
_cell.length_a   1.000
_cell.length_b   1.000
_cell.length_c   1.000
_cell.angle_alpha   90.00
_cell.angle_beta   90.00
_cell.angle_gamma   90.00
#
_symmetry.space_group_name_H-M   'P 1'
#
loop_
_entity.id
_entity.type
_entity.pdbx_description
1 polymer ?
#
loop_
_entity_poly.entity_id
_entity_poly.type
_entity_poly.pdbx_seq_one_letter_code
_entity_poly.pdbx_strand_id
1 'polypeptide(L)'
;MSLIERLVNKTIEQSQPEVTSPMNEFEISIEVLGRRPGYLKGYGIHLRGNSSTSSIAKSAERDAEVVALKETVPMQAEQIASQAEQIVSQVEQMNAQAEQMNEQAQKTADLEALVHQLFARSQPAASGGSRDFSSRRGQTCI
;
A
#
# COMPACT_ATOMS: atom_id res chain seq x y z
N MET A 1 48.21 -25.98 -10.59
CA MET A 1 46.80 -26.00 -11.02
C MET A 1 45.93 -25.24 -10.05
N SER A 2 45.22 -24.24 -10.57
CA SER A 2 44.22 -23.48 -9.82
C SER A 2 43.03 -24.38 -9.42
N LEU A 3 42.26 -23.94 -8.43
CA LEU A 3 41.08 -24.70 -7.95
C LEU A 3 39.94 -24.68 -8.99
N ILE A 4 39.88 -23.63 -9.81
CA ILE A 4 38.95 -23.54 -10.95
C ILE A 4 39.36 -24.54 -12.04
N GLU A 5 40.65 -24.62 -12.38
CA GLU A 5 41.15 -25.63 -13.32
C GLU A 5 40.83 -27.06 -12.86
N ARG A 6 40.98 -27.35 -11.56
CA ARG A 6 40.64 -28.67 -11.02
C ARG A 6 39.15 -29.01 -11.15
N LEU A 7 38.26 -28.04 -10.92
CA LEU A 7 36.82 -28.22 -11.11
C LEU A 7 36.50 -28.51 -12.58
N VAL A 8 37.01 -27.68 -13.48
CA VAL A 8 36.76 -27.80 -14.92
C VAL A 8 37.27 -29.15 -15.44
N ASN A 9 38.49 -29.55 -15.07
CA ASN A 9 39.06 -30.82 -15.50
C ASN A 9 38.23 -32.00 -15.00
N LYS A 10 37.78 -31.99 -13.74
CA LYS A 10 36.96 -33.05 -13.17
C LYS A 10 35.58 -33.14 -13.84
N THR A 11 34.95 -32.01 -14.17
CA THR A 11 33.70 -31.98 -14.93
C THR A 11 33.87 -32.56 -16.34
N ILE A 12 34.98 -32.24 -17.01
CA ILE A 12 35.31 -32.79 -18.33
C ILE A 12 35.52 -34.31 -18.24
N GLU A 13 36.25 -34.79 -17.24
CA GLU A 13 36.45 -36.23 -16.98
C GLU A 13 35.11 -36.96 -16.77
N GLN A 14 34.20 -36.39 -15.96
CA GLN A 14 32.88 -36.98 -15.71
C GLN A 14 31.95 -36.90 -16.92
N SER A 15 32.25 -36.06 -17.91
CA SER A 15 31.49 -35.95 -19.16
C SER A 15 31.95 -36.96 -20.21
N GLN A 16 32.95 -37.80 -19.92
CA GLN A 16 33.42 -38.83 -20.84
C GLN A 16 32.45 -40.01 -20.91
N PRO A 17 32.18 -40.56 -22.11
CA PRO A 17 31.24 -41.66 -22.30
C PRO A 17 31.67 -42.99 -21.66
N GLU A 18 32.94 -43.12 -21.24
CA GLU A 18 33.45 -44.28 -20.50
C GLU A 18 33.00 -44.30 -19.02
N VAL A 19 32.54 -43.16 -18.50
CA VAL A 19 32.08 -43.06 -17.12
C VAL A 19 30.65 -43.56 -17.03
N THR A 20 30.48 -44.80 -16.54
CA THR A 20 29.18 -45.48 -16.45
C THR A 20 28.25 -44.92 -15.37
N SER A 21 28.82 -44.22 -14.38
CA SER A 21 28.09 -43.47 -13.35
C SER A 21 28.79 -42.12 -13.12
N PRO A 22 28.49 -41.11 -13.95
CA PRO A 22 29.09 -39.80 -13.78
C PRO A 22 28.59 -39.14 -12.51
N MET A 23 29.52 -38.58 -11.73
CA MET A 23 29.24 -37.83 -10.53
C MET A 23 28.46 -36.57 -10.87
N ASN A 24 27.48 -36.23 -10.03
CA ASN A 24 26.75 -34.96 -10.21
C ASN A 24 27.67 -33.76 -9.88
N GLU A 25 27.31 -32.58 -10.37
CA GLU A 25 28.10 -31.35 -10.18
C GLU A 25 28.41 -31.04 -8.70
N PHE A 26 27.52 -31.46 -7.79
CA PHE A 26 27.68 -31.28 -6.36
C PHE A 26 28.72 -32.23 -5.76
N GLU A 27 28.72 -33.49 -6.17
CA GLU A 27 29.72 -34.48 -5.78
C GLU A 27 31.10 -34.07 -6.28
N ILE A 28 31.19 -33.58 -7.52
CA ILE A 28 32.42 -33.01 -8.09
C ILE A 28 32.90 -31.82 -7.25
N SER A 29 31.99 -30.93 -6.87
CA SER A 29 32.31 -29.76 -6.05
C SER A 29 32.82 -30.16 -4.67
N ILE A 30 32.24 -31.18 -4.03
CA ILE A 30 32.72 -31.69 -2.72
C ILE A 30 34.10 -32.30 -2.83
N GLU A 31 34.35 -33.10 -3.88
CA GLU A 31 35.65 -33.76 -4.08
C GLU A 31 36.77 -32.73 -4.31
N VAL A 32 36.51 -31.69 -5.10
CA VAL A 32 37.52 -30.68 -5.45
C VAL A 32 37.67 -29.58 -4.40
N LEU A 33 36.56 -29.09 -3.82
CA LEU A 33 36.54 -27.95 -2.89
C LEU A 33 36.52 -28.35 -1.42
N GLY A 34 36.35 -29.65 -1.13
CA GLY A 34 36.10 -30.19 0.19
C GLY A 34 34.64 -30.02 0.65
N ARG A 35 34.25 -30.76 1.69
CA ARG A 35 32.96 -30.56 2.37
C ARG A 35 32.97 -29.21 3.07
N ARG A 36 32.38 -28.22 2.44
CA ARG A 36 32.26 -26.90 3.04
C ARG A 36 30.91 -26.78 3.77
N PRO A 37 30.89 -26.38 5.06
CA PRO A 37 29.65 -26.18 5.80
C PRO A 37 28.96 -24.90 5.31
N GLY A 38 27.94 -25.03 4.44
CA GLY A 38 27.07 -23.90 4.08
C GLY A 38 26.87 -23.58 2.59
N TYR A 39 27.03 -24.55 1.68
CA TYR A 39 26.78 -24.33 0.24
C TYR A 39 25.37 -24.87 -0.04
N LEU A 40 24.41 -24.16 -0.65
CA LEU A 40 24.44 -23.02 -1.56
C LEU A 40 23.07 -22.32 -1.35
N LYS A 41 23.02 -21.08 -0.82
CA LYS A 41 21.74 -20.39 -0.53
C LYS A 41 20.98 -20.18 -1.85
N GLY A 42 20.04 -21.06 -2.15
CA GLY A 42 19.23 -21.03 -3.37
C GLY A 42 18.98 -22.38 -4.05
N TYR A 43 19.79 -23.43 -3.78
CA TYR A 43 19.69 -24.71 -4.51
C TYR A 43 18.93 -25.83 -3.78
N GLY A 44 18.43 -25.61 -2.57
CA GLY A 44 17.58 -26.59 -1.85
C GLY A 44 18.27 -27.90 -1.43
N ILE A 45 19.47 -28.21 -1.91
CA ILE A 45 20.17 -29.46 -1.59
C ILE A 45 20.83 -29.33 -0.21
N HIS A 46 20.14 -29.83 0.81
CA HIS A 46 20.70 -29.97 2.15
C HIS A 46 21.65 -31.16 2.13
N LEU A 47 22.93 -30.93 2.46
CA LEU A 47 23.87 -31.99 2.79
C LEU A 47 23.22 -32.88 3.86
N ARG A 48 22.77 -34.08 3.46
CA ARG A 48 22.31 -35.14 4.36
C ARG A 48 23.55 -35.67 5.10
N GLY A 49 24.08 -34.84 5.99
CA GLY A 49 25.00 -35.25 7.03
C GLY A 49 24.22 -36.06 8.05
N ASN A 50 24.70 -37.27 8.32
CA ASN A 50 24.27 -38.10 9.43
C ASN A 50 24.26 -37.26 10.73
N SER A 51 23.10 -36.76 11.14
CA SER A 51 22.82 -36.32 12.51
C SER A 51 21.31 -36.27 12.71
N SER A 52 20.72 -37.47 12.85
CA SER A 52 19.32 -37.65 13.26
C SER A 52 19.14 -37.21 14.71
N THR A 53 19.07 -35.90 14.99
CA THR A 53 18.57 -35.36 16.27
C THR A 53 18.08 -33.90 16.20
N SER A 54 18.40 -33.11 15.17
CA SER A 54 18.02 -31.68 15.13
C SER A 54 16.73 -31.34 14.37
N SER A 55 16.16 -32.29 13.62
CA SER A 55 14.95 -32.04 12.81
C SER A 55 13.64 -32.15 13.59
N ILE A 56 13.59 -32.94 14.65
CA ILE A 56 12.37 -33.14 15.47
C ILE A 56 12.09 -31.92 16.35
N ALA A 57 13.13 -31.25 16.85
CA ALA A 57 12.98 -30.05 17.67
C ALA A 57 12.37 -28.88 16.87
N LYS A 58 12.81 -28.68 15.61
CA LYS A 58 12.31 -27.58 14.76
C LYS A 58 10.89 -27.81 14.25
N SER A 59 10.46 -29.06 14.05
CA SER A 59 9.07 -29.36 13.69
C SER A 59 8.11 -29.17 14.87
N ALA A 60 8.53 -29.57 16.08
CA ALA A 60 7.75 -29.35 17.30
C ALA A 60 7.60 -27.86 17.64
N GLU A 61 8.65 -27.07 17.39
CA GLU A 61 8.65 -25.61 17.57
C GLU A 61 7.73 -24.91 16.56
N ARG A 62 7.71 -25.36 15.29
CA ARG A 62 6.76 -24.91 14.26
C ARG A 62 5.31 -25.24 14.59
N ASP A 63 5.04 -26.40 15.17
CA ASP A 63 3.68 -26.77 15.60
C ASP A 63 3.20 -25.88 16.76
N ALA A 64 4.07 -25.53 17.70
CA ALA A 64 3.73 -24.60 18.78
C ALA A 64 3.45 -23.18 18.27
N GLU A 65 4.25 -22.66 17.33
CA GLU A 65 4.03 -21.37 16.67
C GLU A 65 2.70 -21.34 15.90
N VAL A 66 2.36 -22.41 15.17
CA VAL A 66 1.11 -22.52 14.40
C VAL A 66 -0.11 -22.61 15.33
N VAL A 67 0.01 -23.27 16.48
CA VAL A 67 -1.05 -23.31 17.49
C VAL A 67 -1.28 -21.91 18.10
N ALA A 68 -0.22 -21.20 18.47
CA ALA A 68 -0.33 -19.83 18.99
C ALA A 68 -0.93 -18.85 17.94
N LEU A 69 -0.56 -19.01 16.67
CA LEU A 69 -1.15 -18.22 15.58
C LEU A 69 -2.64 -18.53 15.37
N LYS A 70 -3.05 -19.80 15.53
CA LYS A 70 -4.47 -20.18 15.43
C LYS A 70 -5.36 -19.57 16.50
N GLU A 71 -4.82 -19.26 17.68
CA GLU A 71 -5.59 -18.58 18.74
C GLU A 71 -5.56 -17.05 18.59
N THR A 72 -4.46 -16.48 18.10
CA THR A 72 -4.31 -15.02 18.01
C THR A 72 -5.01 -14.41 16.78
N VAL A 73 -5.05 -15.12 15.65
CA VAL A 73 -5.74 -14.67 14.43
C VAL A 73 -7.24 -14.44 14.63
N PRO A 74 -8.03 -15.35 15.24
CA PRO A 74 -9.46 -15.10 15.47
C PRO A 74 -9.68 -13.97 16.47
N MET A 75 -8.86 -13.85 17.51
CA MET A 75 -8.92 -12.73 18.46
C MET A 75 -8.72 -11.38 17.78
N GLN A 76 -7.76 -11.29 16.85
CA GLN A 76 -7.55 -10.07 16.05
C GLN A 76 -8.71 -9.82 15.09
N ALA A 77 -9.29 -10.87 14.49
CA ALA A 77 -10.44 -10.75 13.61
C ALA A 77 -11.67 -10.19 14.34
N GLU A 78 -11.93 -10.66 15.57
CA GLU A 78 -13.01 -10.12 16.42
C GLU A 78 -12.78 -8.65 16.79
N GLN A 79 -11.54 -8.28 17.16
CA GLN A 79 -11.20 -6.89 17.46
C GLN A 79 -11.39 -5.97 16.25
N ILE A 80 -11.01 -6.42 15.05
CA ILE A 80 -11.21 -5.68 13.81
C ILE A 80 -12.70 -5.54 13.51
N ALA A 81 -13.50 -6.60 13.70
CA ALA A 81 -14.94 -6.55 13.50
C ALA A 81 -15.61 -5.56 14.45
N SER A 82 -15.27 -5.58 15.75
CA SER A 82 -15.80 -4.61 16.73
C SER A 82 -15.38 -3.18 16.42
N GLN A 83 -14.14 -2.95 15.95
CA GLN A 83 -13.73 -1.62 15.51
C GLN A 83 -14.47 -1.16 14.25
N ALA A 84 -14.71 -2.06 13.29
CA ALA A 84 -15.47 -1.74 12.09
C ALA A 84 -16.91 -1.32 12.42
N GLU A 85 -17.57 -1.99 13.37
CA GLU A 85 -18.91 -1.61 13.83
C GLU A 85 -18.92 -0.22 14.49
N GLN A 86 -17.92 0.10 15.31
CA GLN A 86 -17.80 1.44 15.90
C GLN A 86 -17.60 2.52 14.84
N ILE A 87 -16.76 2.25 13.84
CA ILE A 87 -16.53 3.18 12.72
C ILE A 87 -17.82 3.41 11.95
N VAL A 88 -18.60 2.35 11.65
CA VAL A 88 -19.89 2.48 10.95
C VAL A 88 -20.84 3.36 11.75
N SER A 89 -20.99 3.12 13.06
CA SER A 89 -21.85 3.95 13.91
C SER A 89 -21.41 5.42 13.95
N GLN A 90 -20.09 5.67 13.98
CA GLN A 90 -19.54 7.02 13.96
C GLN A 90 -19.78 7.72 12.60
N VAL A 91 -19.66 6.99 11.49
CA VAL A 91 -19.96 7.52 10.15
C VAL A 91 -21.45 7.86 10.01
N GLU A 92 -22.35 7.03 10.53
CA GLU A 92 -23.79 7.32 10.53
C GLU A 92 -24.12 8.59 11.33
N GLN A 93 -23.51 8.78 12.51
CA GLN A 93 -23.67 9.99 13.30
C GLN A 93 -23.13 11.23 12.56
N MET A 94 -21.94 11.13 11.97
CA MET A 94 -21.38 12.22 11.16
C MET A 94 -22.27 12.58 9.97
N ASN A 95 -22.87 11.57 9.32
CA ASN A 95 -23.74 11.81 8.18
C ASN A 95 -25.03 12.54 8.60
N ALA A 96 -25.66 12.13 9.70
CA ALA A 96 -26.82 12.83 10.26
C ALA A 96 -26.47 14.28 10.65
N GLN A 97 -25.27 14.51 11.20
CA GLN A 97 -24.80 15.86 11.51
C GLN A 97 -24.55 16.70 10.23
N ALA A 98 -24.01 16.09 9.18
CA ALA A 98 -23.79 16.76 7.89
C ALA A 98 -25.12 17.15 7.23
N GLU A 99 -26.14 16.30 7.29
CA GLU A 99 -27.49 16.62 6.81
C GLU A 99 -28.08 17.83 7.56
N GLN A 100 -27.96 17.87 8.89
CA GLN A 100 -28.43 19.02 9.68
C GLN A 100 -27.71 20.32 9.32
N MET A 101 -26.38 20.28 9.15
CA MET A 101 -25.63 21.46 8.71
C MET A 101 -26.04 21.92 7.32
N ASN A 102 -26.32 20.99 6.40
CA ASN A 102 -26.77 21.31 5.06
C ASN A 102 -28.17 21.97 5.06
N GLU A 103 -29.11 21.46 5.86
CA GLU A 103 -30.40 22.10 6.04
C GLU A 103 -30.29 23.50 6.64
N GLN A 104 -29.38 23.69 7.61
CA GLN A 104 -29.12 25.00 8.18
C GLN A 104 -28.52 25.97 7.16
N ALA A 105 -27.55 25.50 6.35
CA ALA A 105 -26.96 26.28 5.27
C ALA A 105 -28.00 26.74 4.24
N GLN A 106 -28.94 25.86 3.88
CA GLN A 106 -30.04 26.22 2.99
C GLN A 106 -30.94 27.29 3.60
N LYS A 107 -31.33 27.14 4.87
CA LYS A 107 -32.15 28.14 5.57
C LYS A 107 -31.45 29.50 5.63
N THR A 108 -30.13 29.53 5.83
CA THR A 108 -29.36 30.78 5.79
C THR A 108 -29.32 31.39 4.39
N ALA A 109 -29.13 30.58 3.34
CA ALA A 109 -29.15 31.07 1.96
C ALA A 109 -30.52 31.64 1.57
N ASP A 110 -31.61 31.00 1.99
CA ASP A 110 -32.98 31.46 1.74
C ASP A 110 -33.25 32.79 2.46
N LEU A 111 -32.78 32.94 3.71
CA LEU A 111 -32.86 34.19 4.47
C LEU A 111 -32.06 35.31 3.78
N GLU A 112 -30.84 35.03 3.33
CA GLU A 112 -30.02 35.99 2.58
C GLU A 112 -30.71 36.42 1.28
N ALA A 113 -31.28 35.49 0.53
CA ALA A 113 -32.05 35.78 -0.68
C ALA A 113 -33.27 36.66 -0.40
N LEU A 114 -33.99 36.43 0.70
CA LEU A 114 -35.12 37.27 1.12
C LEU A 114 -34.65 38.68 1.48
N VAL A 115 -33.53 38.82 2.20
CA VAL A 115 -32.93 40.12 2.53
C VAL A 115 -32.55 40.88 1.26
N HIS A 116 -31.90 40.22 0.30
CA HIS A 116 -31.56 40.84 -0.98
C HIS A 116 -32.80 41.27 -1.77
N GLN A 117 -33.86 40.46 -1.78
CA GLN A 117 -35.11 40.80 -2.45
C GLN A 117 -35.81 42.01 -1.80
N LEU A 118 -35.89 42.04 -0.46
CA LEU A 118 -36.46 43.18 0.27
C LEU A 118 -35.65 44.45 0.05
N PHE A 119 -34.32 44.33 0.03
CA PHE A 119 -33.41 45.44 -0.25
C PHE A 119 -33.57 45.97 -1.69
N ALA A 120 -33.67 45.08 -2.68
CA ALA A 120 -33.92 45.49 -4.06
C ALA A 120 -35.30 46.17 -4.23
N ARG A 121 -36.33 45.69 -3.50
CA ARG A 121 -37.67 46.29 -3.51
C ARG A 121 -37.74 47.65 -2.84
N SER A 122 -36.88 47.92 -1.85
CA SER A 122 -36.84 49.22 -1.16
C SER A 122 -36.02 50.27 -1.89
N GLN A 123 -35.25 49.89 -2.92
CA GLN A 123 -34.59 50.86 -3.78
C GLN A 123 -35.65 51.59 -4.62
N PRO A 124 -35.77 52.92 -4.51
CA PRO A 124 -36.61 53.66 -5.44
C PRO A 124 -36.06 53.43 -6.84
N ALA A 125 -36.93 53.11 -7.79
CA ALA A 125 -36.58 53.13 -9.19
C ALA A 125 -35.99 54.51 -9.49
N ALA A 126 -34.65 54.61 -9.56
CA ALA A 126 -33.96 55.71 -10.18
C ALA A 126 -34.21 55.58 -11.68
N SER A 127 -35.46 55.80 -12.05
CA SER A 127 -35.95 55.95 -13.41
C SER A 127 -35.18 57.12 -14.00
N GLY A 128 -34.29 56.78 -14.92
CA GLY A 128 -33.45 57.68 -15.69
C GLY A 128 -34.12 59.00 -16.04
N GLY A 129 -33.60 60.06 -15.42
CA GLY A 129 -33.84 61.44 -15.78
C GLY A 129 -32.50 62.11 -16.04
N SER A 130 -31.73 61.59 -17.01
CA SER A 130 -30.58 62.32 -17.56
C SER A 130 -31.11 63.54 -18.31
N ARG A 131 -31.35 64.64 -17.60
CA ARG A 131 -31.58 65.96 -18.20
C ARG A 131 -30.27 66.74 -18.13
N ASP A 132 -29.59 66.68 -19.27
CA ASP A 132 -28.70 67.68 -19.84
C ASP A 132 -28.56 68.98 -19.04
N PHE A 133 -27.50 69.09 -18.24
CA PHE A 133 -26.97 70.40 -17.86
C PHE A 133 -25.84 70.78 -18.81
N SER A 134 -26.24 71.58 -19.79
CA SER A 134 -25.42 72.32 -20.75
C SER A 134 -24.04 72.75 -20.21
N SER A 135 -22.98 72.13 -20.74
CA SER A 135 -21.64 72.72 -20.72
C SER A 135 -21.50 73.66 -21.91
N ARG A 136 -21.93 74.91 -21.75
CA ARG A 136 -21.50 76.02 -22.63
C ARG A 136 -20.00 76.20 -22.45
N ARG A 137 -19.19 75.58 -23.32
CA ARG A 137 -17.79 75.95 -23.51
C ARG A 137 -17.55 76.33 -24.96
N GLY A 138 -17.25 77.63 -25.13
CA GLY A 138 -16.36 78.16 -26.16
C GLY A 138 -16.85 78.09 -27.61
N GLN A 139 -17.59 79.11 -28.04
CA GLN A 139 -17.49 79.58 -29.42
C GLN A 139 -16.12 80.27 -29.58
N THR A 140 -15.21 79.64 -30.31
CA THR A 140 -14.11 80.31 -31.00
C THR A 140 -14.64 80.76 -32.36
N CYS A 141 -14.78 82.07 -32.56
CA CYS A 141 -14.92 82.66 -33.89
C CYS A 141 -13.57 83.24 -34.32
N ILE A 142 -13.22 82.95 -35.57
CA ILE A 142 -12.14 83.55 -36.36
C ILE A 142 -12.56 84.97 -36.75
#